data_AF-A0A9Q3K5I3-F1
#
_entry.id   AF-A0A9Q3K5I3-F1
#
_cell.length_a   1.000
_cell.length_b   1.000
_cell.length_c   1.000
_cell.angle_alpha   90.00
_cell.angle_beta   90.00
_cell.angle_gamma   90.00
#
_symmetry.space_group_name_H-M   'P 1'
#
loop_
_entity.id
_entity.type
_entity.pdbx_description
1 polymer ?
#
loop_
_entity_poly.entity_id
_entity_poly.type
_entity_poly.pdbx_seq_one_letter_code
_entity_poly.pdbx_strand_id
1 'polypeptide(L)'
;MFETSVIFQHINGNSRITVEFVMKNCSSPHFILGNDYLIIQIIVNKVSPVNLELETFKSEQLNTAEISLHLGDKQENELSALLYDHKEAFASDKQPLGAIIGHEVGITLNIERPYLPLLRRPAHPESGKSREALEIHITELLDLCVIRKLGCNEEVKITTPVIVAWHNGKSRMVGDFRALNTYTSPDRYPTP
;
A
#
# COMPACT_ATOMS: atom_id res chain seq x y z
N MET A 1 19.50 6.97 -19.03
CA MET A 1 18.88 7.60 -20.20
C MET A 1 18.34 8.93 -19.73
N PHE A 2 18.68 10.03 -20.39
CA PHE A 2 18.26 11.38 -19.99
C PHE A 2 17.77 12.12 -21.23
N GLU A 3 16.53 12.60 -21.18
CA GLU A 3 15.95 13.45 -22.22
C GLU A 3 16.02 14.91 -21.77
N THR A 4 16.50 15.78 -22.65
CA THR A 4 16.52 17.22 -22.40
C THR A 4 16.17 17.99 -23.66
N SER A 5 15.43 19.09 -23.46
CA SER A 5 15.08 20.01 -24.52
C SER A 5 16.15 21.09 -24.62
N VAL A 6 16.87 21.14 -25.75
CA VAL A 6 17.84 22.22 -26.01
C VAL A 6 17.15 23.28 -26.86
N ILE A 7 17.23 24.54 -26.42
CA ILE A 7 16.67 25.70 -27.13
C ILE A 7 17.82 26.50 -27.71
N PHE A 8 17.87 26.60 -29.04
CA PHE A 8 18.82 27.46 -29.72
C PHE A 8 18.13 28.74 -30.16
N GLN A 9 18.76 29.89 -29.89
CA GLN A 9 18.34 31.15 -30.49
C GLN A 9 18.88 31.20 -31.92
N HIS A 10 17.98 31.22 -32.90
CA HIS A 10 18.30 31.36 -34.32
C HIS A 10 17.82 32.74 -34.81
N ILE A 11 18.47 33.26 -35.85
CA ILE A 11 18.24 34.61 -36.40
C ILE A 11 16.78 34.83 -36.88
N ASN A 12 16.06 33.73 -37.14
CA ASN A 12 14.66 33.72 -37.60
C ASN A 12 13.68 33.14 -36.56
N GLY A 13 14.07 33.03 -35.27
CA GLY A 13 13.22 32.52 -34.19
C GLY A 13 13.91 31.48 -33.30
N ASN A 14 13.22 30.94 -32.29
CA ASN A 14 13.77 29.88 -31.45
C ASN A 14 13.56 28.52 -32.12
N SER A 15 14.64 27.76 -32.33
CA SER A 15 14.58 26.38 -32.82
C SER A 15 14.73 25.43 -31.63
N ARG A 16 13.70 24.61 -31.39
CA ARG A 16 13.72 23.52 -30.40
C ARG A 16 14.20 22.24 -31.08
N ILE A 17 15.23 21.63 -30.51
CA ILE A 17 15.72 20.32 -30.95
C ILE A 17 15.69 19.40 -29.72
N THR A 18 15.02 18.26 -29.87
CA THR A 18 15.08 17.17 -28.89
C THR A 18 16.28 16.31 -29.25
N VAL A 19 17.25 16.18 -28.34
CA VAL A 19 18.46 15.38 -28.56
C VAL A 19 18.51 14.28 -27.52
N GLU A 20 18.61 13.03 -27.98
CA GLU A 20 18.79 11.87 -27.12
C GLU A 20 20.29 11.59 -26.96
N PHE A 21 20.79 11.63 -25.72
CA PHE A 21 22.18 11.32 -25.41
C PHE A 21 22.30 9.94 -24.76
N VAL A 22 22.96 9.02 -25.45
CA VAL A 22 23.33 7.70 -24.91
C VAL A 22 24.79 7.73 -24.48
N MET A 23 25.05 8.06 -23.21
CA MET A 23 26.37 7.91 -22.60
C MET A 23 26.43 6.63 -21.76
N LYS A 24 27.29 5.69 -22.15
CA LYS A 24 27.69 4.55 -21.30
C LYS A 24 28.90 4.96 -20.45
N ASN A 25 28.74 4.94 -19.12
CA ASN A 25 29.80 5.09 -18.11
C ASN A 25 30.66 6.36 -18.19
N CYS A 26 30.07 7.52 -18.52
CA CYS A 26 30.77 8.80 -18.48
C CYS A 26 30.12 9.76 -17.47
N SER A 27 30.95 10.43 -16.67
CA SER A 27 30.52 11.45 -15.71
C SER A 27 31.20 12.77 -16.08
N SER A 28 30.55 13.56 -16.95
CA SER A 28 30.97 14.94 -17.19
C SER A 28 30.08 15.92 -16.42
N PRO A 29 30.64 16.82 -15.60
CA PRO A 29 29.88 17.89 -14.95
C PRO A 29 29.46 19.01 -15.92
N HIS A 30 30.05 19.07 -17.11
CA HIS A 30 29.77 20.11 -18.10
C HIS A 30 29.57 19.50 -19.49
N PHE A 31 28.55 19.97 -20.21
CA PHE A 31 28.35 19.67 -21.61
C PHE A 31 28.40 20.99 -22.38
N ILE A 32 29.36 21.09 -23.31
CA ILE A 32 29.53 22.28 -24.14
C ILE A 32 28.98 21.94 -25.51
N LEU A 33 27.90 22.63 -25.89
CA LEU A 33 27.37 22.64 -27.25
C LEU A 33 27.67 24.02 -27.83
N GLY A 34 28.45 24.04 -28.91
CA GLY A 34 28.84 25.28 -29.55
C GLY A 34 29.53 25.10 -30.90
N ASN A 35 29.50 26.16 -31.69
CA ASN A 35 30.40 26.44 -32.80
C ASN A 35 31.24 27.67 -32.42
N ASP A 36 32.23 28.05 -33.22
CA ASP A 36 33.24 29.10 -33.00
C ASP A 36 32.71 30.47 -32.53
N TYR A 37 31.40 30.73 -32.61
CA TYR A 37 30.73 31.97 -32.23
C TYR A 37 29.74 31.87 -31.04
N LEU A 38 29.42 30.68 -30.53
CA LEU A 38 28.40 30.53 -29.49
C LEU A 38 28.68 29.33 -28.59
N ILE A 39 28.89 29.57 -27.29
CA ILE A 39 29.07 28.54 -26.26
C ILE A 39 27.82 28.55 -25.37
N ILE A 40 27.05 27.46 -25.37
CA ILE A 40 25.97 27.25 -24.41
C ILE A 40 26.46 26.27 -23.35
N GLN A 41 26.56 26.74 -22.11
CA GLN A 41 26.95 25.92 -20.96
C GLN A 41 25.69 25.40 -20.27
N ILE A 42 25.42 24.10 -20.39
CA ILE A 42 24.31 23.45 -19.68
C ILE A 42 24.85 22.87 -18.38
N ILE A 43 24.41 23.43 -17.25
CA ILE A 43 24.67 22.88 -15.92
C ILE A 43 23.67 21.75 -15.70
N VAL A 44 24.14 20.51 -15.75
CA VAL A 44 23.33 19.34 -15.40
C VAL A 44 23.50 19.11 -13.90
N ASN A 45 22.56 19.61 -13.10
CA ASN A 45 22.48 19.22 -11.70
C ASN A 45 22.14 17.73 -11.62
N LYS A 46 23.11 16.90 -11.19
CA LYS A 46 22.87 15.50 -10.85
C LYS A 46 21.91 15.45 -9.66
N VAL A 47 20.61 15.38 -9.94
CA VAL A 47 19.64 14.94 -8.94
C VAL A 47 19.77 13.42 -8.87
N SER A 48 20.33 12.91 -7.79
CA SER A 48 20.34 11.47 -7.55
C SER A 48 18.89 10.98 -7.41
N PRO A 49 18.51 9.85 -8.02
CA PRO A 49 17.15 9.32 -7.94
C PRO A 49 16.71 9.02 -6.50
N VAL A 50 17.65 8.68 -5.62
CA VAL A 50 17.42 8.41 -4.19
C VAL A 50 16.83 9.60 -3.43
N ASN A 51 17.21 10.83 -3.77
CA ASN A 51 16.68 12.02 -3.09
C ASN A 51 15.24 12.34 -3.51
N LEU A 52 14.83 11.96 -4.73
CA LEU A 52 13.48 12.22 -5.19
C LEU A 52 12.47 11.33 -4.46
N GLU A 53 12.79 10.05 -4.26
CA GLU A 53 11.90 9.12 -3.57
C GLU A 53 11.72 9.46 -2.08
N LEU A 54 12.79 9.92 -1.42
CA LEU A 54 12.73 10.34 -0.02
C LEU A 54 11.84 11.58 0.16
N GLU A 55 11.95 12.56 -0.74
CA GLU A 55 11.12 13.77 -0.69
C GLU A 55 9.65 13.48 -1.06
N THR A 56 9.40 12.56 -1.99
CA THR A 56 8.05 12.05 -2.24
C THR A 56 7.49 11.34 -1.01
N PHE A 57 8.29 10.50 -0.34
CA PHE A 57 7.87 9.83 0.90
C PHE A 57 7.52 10.83 2.02
N LYS A 58 8.35 11.85 2.23
CA LYS A 58 8.08 12.91 3.20
C LYS A 58 6.76 13.61 2.90
N SER A 59 6.53 14.00 1.65
CA SER A 59 5.32 14.74 1.27
C SER A 59 4.05 13.89 1.30
N GLU A 60 4.13 12.60 1.00
CA GLU A 60 2.96 11.71 0.96
C GLU A 60 2.62 11.08 2.32
N GLN A 61 3.62 10.63 3.08
CA GLN A 61 3.40 9.83 4.29
C GLN A 61 3.66 10.62 5.58
N LEU A 62 4.62 11.55 5.58
CA LEU A 62 4.99 12.31 6.79
C LEU A 62 4.25 13.64 6.92
N ASN A 63 3.54 14.10 5.90
CA ASN A 63 2.81 15.37 5.94
C ASN A 63 1.68 15.39 7.01
N THR A 64 1.09 14.23 7.32
CA THR A 64 0.09 14.08 8.39
C THR A 64 0.69 13.66 9.72
N ALA A 65 2.01 13.40 9.77
CA ALA A 65 2.68 12.90 10.97
C ALA A 65 2.98 14.06 11.94
N GLU A 66 2.68 13.85 13.22
CA GLU A 66 3.05 14.78 14.29
C GLU A 66 4.49 14.53 14.72
N ILE A 67 5.43 15.24 14.08
CA ILE A 67 6.86 15.21 14.44
C ILE A 67 7.12 16.24 15.56
N SER A 68 7.96 15.88 16.53
CA SER A 68 8.29 16.76 17.65
C SER A 68 8.98 18.05 17.20
N LEU A 69 8.49 19.20 17.68
CA LEU A 69 9.08 20.53 17.40
C LEU A 69 10.47 20.75 18.03
N HIS A 70 10.94 19.82 18.87
CA HIS A 70 12.23 19.92 19.55
C HIS A 70 13.40 19.28 18.78
N LEU A 71 13.11 18.67 17.62
CA LEU A 71 14.12 18.08 16.75
C LEU A 71 14.87 19.18 16.00
N GLY A 72 16.20 19.14 16.01
CA GLY A 72 17.00 19.99 15.12
C GLY A 72 17.02 19.44 13.69
N ASP A 73 17.31 20.30 12.70
CA ASP A 73 17.29 19.96 11.27
C ASP A 73 18.07 18.68 10.92
N LYS A 74 19.19 18.44 11.60
CA LYS A 74 20.00 17.23 11.40
C LYS A 74 19.27 15.97 11.87
N GLN A 75 18.62 16.03 13.03
CA GLN A 75 17.91 14.89 13.62
C GLN A 75 16.63 14.57 12.85
N GLU A 76 15.94 15.59 12.35
CA GLU A 76 14.76 15.40 11.50
C GLU A 76 15.11 14.69 10.18
N ASN A 77 16.24 15.05 9.58
CA ASN A 77 16.73 14.39 8.38
C ASN A 77 17.16 12.93 8.65
N GLU A 78 17.83 12.67 9.78
CA GLU A 78 18.19 11.31 10.21
C GLU A 78 16.94 10.46 10.49
N LEU A 79 15.92 11.02 11.14
CA LEU A 79 14.64 10.35 11.38
C LEU A 79 13.92 10.02 10.08
N SER A 80 13.84 10.98 9.15
CA SER A 80 13.20 10.79 7.85
C SER A 80 13.89 9.69 7.04
N ALA A 81 15.22 9.65 7.07
CA ALA A 81 16.00 8.59 6.43
C ALA A 81 15.71 7.21 7.06
N LEU A 82 15.69 7.12 8.40
CA LEU A 82 15.38 5.88 9.11
C LEU A 82 13.96 5.37 8.80
N LEU A 83 12.98 6.26 8.79
CA LEU A 83 11.59 5.91 8.47
C LEU A 83 11.44 5.46 7.02
N TYR A 84 12.17 6.08 6.09
CA TYR A 84 12.19 5.67 4.70
C TYR A 84 12.86 4.29 4.52
N ASP A 85 13.98 4.04 5.21
CA ASP A 85 14.68 2.76 5.16
C ASP A 85 13.82 1.61 5.70
N HIS A 86 12.98 1.88 6.69
CA HIS A 86 12.07 0.91 7.30
C HIS A 86 10.60 1.09 6.89
N LYS A 87 10.32 1.74 5.76
CA LYS A 87 8.96 2.08 5.32
C LYS A 87 8.02 0.87 5.21
N GLU A 88 8.55 -0.31 4.88
CA GLU A 88 7.78 -1.56 4.74
C GLU A 88 7.37 -2.18 6.08
N ALA A 89 7.98 -1.76 7.19
CA ALA A 89 7.62 -2.25 8.53
C ALA A 89 6.36 -1.56 9.09
N PHE A 90 5.96 -0.41 8.50
CA PHE A 90 4.82 0.36 8.94
C PHE A 90 3.59 0.06 8.08
N ALA A 91 2.42 0.03 8.70
CA ALA A 91 1.17 -0.09 7.96
C ALA A 91 0.90 1.22 7.21
N SER A 92 0.67 1.12 5.90
CA SER A 92 0.28 2.24 5.04
C SER A 92 -1.00 1.87 4.29
N ASP A 93 -1.83 2.87 4.05
CA ASP A 93 -3.09 2.80 3.33
C ASP A 93 -2.91 2.44 1.84
N LYS A 94 -1.71 2.62 1.28
CA LYS A 94 -1.38 2.29 -0.12
C LYS A 94 -0.70 0.94 -0.31
N GLN A 95 -0.20 0.33 0.77
CA GLN A 95 0.56 -0.92 0.69
C GLN A 95 -0.34 -2.11 1.01
N PRO A 96 -0.10 -3.29 0.37
CA PRO A 96 -0.83 -4.49 0.71
C PRO A 96 -0.59 -4.86 2.19
N LEU A 97 -1.58 -5.47 2.81
CA LEU A 97 -1.44 -5.97 4.17
C LEU A 97 -0.30 -6.98 4.25
N GLY A 98 0.45 -6.94 5.35
CA GLY A 98 1.51 -7.91 5.62
C GLY A 98 0.95 -9.33 5.63
N ALA A 99 1.54 -10.20 4.80
CA ALA A 99 1.14 -11.60 4.67
C ALA A 99 2.34 -12.53 4.83
N ILE A 100 2.20 -13.57 5.65
CA ILE A 100 3.20 -14.64 5.78
C ILE A 100 2.90 -15.68 4.71
N ILE A 101 3.75 -15.77 3.69
CA ILE A 101 3.59 -16.72 2.59
C ILE A 101 4.11 -18.11 3.04
N GLY A 102 3.36 -19.17 2.75
CA GLY A 102 3.76 -20.56 2.94
C GLY A 102 3.41 -21.20 4.28
N HIS A 103 2.80 -20.46 5.21
CA HIS A 103 2.37 -20.96 6.52
C HIS A 103 0.85 -20.85 6.66
N GLU A 104 0.10 -21.54 5.80
CA GLU A 104 -1.36 -21.58 5.88
C GLU A 104 -1.81 -22.33 7.14
N VAL A 105 -2.74 -21.72 7.88
CA VAL A 105 -3.25 -22.29 9.14
C VAL A 105 -4.51 -23.11 8.86
N GLY A 106 -4.38 -24.43 8.98
CA GLY A 106 -5.51 -25.35 8.93
C GLY A 106 -6.32 -25.33 10.23
N ILE A 107 -7.62 -25.09 10.15
CA ILE A 107 -8.53 -25.19 11.30
C ILE A 107 -9.08 -26.62 11.37
N THR A 108 -8.78 -27.33 12.46
CA THR A 108 -9.27 -28.70 12.69
C THR A 108 -10.60 -28.68 13.43
N LEU A 109 -11.62 -29.33 12.87
CA LEU A 109 -12.92 -29.48 13.50
C LEU A 109 -13.00 -30.78 14.31
N ASN A 110 -13.65 -30.73 15.47
CA ASN A 110 -13.84 -31.85 16.42
C ASN A 110 -15.07 -32.73 16.09
N ILE A 111 -15.57 -32.66 14.86
CA ILE A 111 -16.74 -33.42 14.41
C ILE A 111 -16.32 -34.78 13.85
N GLU A 112 -16.88 -35.85 14.41
CA GLU A 112 -16.81 -37.17 13.80
C GLU A 112 -18.04 -37.42 12.92
N ARG A 113 -17.85 -38.17 11.82
CA ARG A 113 -18.97 -38.68 11.03
C ARG A 113 -19.89 -39.51 11.95
N PRO A 114 -21.23 -39.51 11.76
CA PRO A 114 -21.94 -39.20 10.52
C PRO A 114 -22.64 -37.83 10.48
N TYR A 115 -22.60 -37.03 11.55
CA TYR A 115 -23.40 -35.80 11.62
C TYR A 115 -22.57 -34.57 11.24
N LEU A 116 -22.91 -33.96 10.11
CA LEU A 116 -22.31 -32.69 9.68
C LEU A 116 -22.82 -31.57 10.61
N PRO A 117 -21.93 -30.66 11.06
CA PRO A 117 -22.35 -29.55 11.90
C PRO A 117 -23.25 -28.61 11.09
N LEU A 118 -24.37 -28.22 11.69
CA LEU A 118 -25.33 -27.27 11.12
C LEU A 118 -24.76 -25.85 11.18
N LEU A 119 -23.73 -25.60 10.38
CA LEU A 119 -23.04 -24.32 10.29
C LEU A 119 -23.53 -23.46 9.14
N ARG A 120 -24.66 -23.79 8.52
CA ARG A 120 -25.32 -22.92 7.53
C ARG A 120 -26.33 -22.04 8.24
N ARG A 121 -25.90 -20.86 8.70
CA ARG A 121 -26.79 -19.86 9.28
C ARG A 121 -27.23 -18.86 8.21
N PRO A 122 -28.52 -18.47 8.19
CA PRO A 122 -28.98 -17.38 7.33
C PRO A 122 -28.36 -16.06 7.77
N ALA A 123 -28.23 -15.13 6.83
CA ALA A 123 -27.88 -13.76 7.16
C ALA A 123 -28.97 -13.13 8.04
N HIS A 124 -28.56 -12.26 8.97
CA HIS A 124 -29.52 -11.46 9.72
C HIS A 124 -30.12 -10.37 8.83
N PRO A 125 -31.41 -10.03 9.02
CA PRO A 125 -31.99 -8.87 8.36
C PRO A 125 -31.30 -7.60 8.90
N GLU A 126 -30.63 -6.88 7.99
CA GLU A 126 -29.88 -5.68 8.34
C GLU A 126 -30.67 -4.40 8.03
N SER A 127 -30.48 -3.38 8.87
CA SER A 127 -31.05 -2.05 8.62
C SER A 127 -30.41 -1.40 7.38
N GLY A 128 -31.08 -0.44 6.74
CA GLY A 128 -30.51 0.28 5.58
C GLY A 128 -29.13 0.89 5.87
N LYS A 129 -29.00 1.52 7.04
CA LYS A 129 -27.73 2.09 7.53
C LYS A 129 -26.65 1.03 7.78
N SER A 130 -27.04 -0.13 8.32
CA SER A 130 -26.10 -1.25 8.53
C SER A 130 -25.62 -1.82 7.20
N ARG A 131 -26.52 -1.95 6.22
CA ARG A 131 -26.20 -2.48 4.90
C ARG A 131 -25.20 -1.58 4.17
N GLU A 132 -25.40 -0.26 4.19
CA GLU A 132 -24.44 0.69 3.61
C GLU A 132 -23.07 0.60 4.27
N ALA A 133 -23.02 0.52 5.60
CA ALA A 133 -21.76 0.33 6.32
C ALA A 133 -21.07 -1.00 5.96
N LEU A 134 -21.84 -2.08 5.83
CA LEU A 134 -21.35 -3.40 5.41
C LEU A 134 -20.73 -3.37 4.02
N GLU A 135 -21.39 -2.73 3.04
CA GLU A 135 -20.87 -2.61 1.68
C GLU A 135 -19.52 -1.87 1.63
N ILE A 136 -19.37 -0.81 2.43
CA ILE A 136 -18.09 -0.08 2.55
C ILE A 136 -17.00 -1.03 3.05
N HIS A 137 -17.23 -1.70 4.18
CA HIS A 137 -16.26 -2.63 4.76
C HIS A 137 -15.94 -3.81 3.84
N ILE A 138 -16.94 -4.36 3.14
CA ILE A 138 -16.75 -5.47 2.19
C ILE A 138 -15.90 -5.00 1.00
N THR A 139 -16.16 -3.81 0.49
CA THR A 139 -15.38 -3.25 -0.63
C THR A 139 -13.92 -3.04 -0.23
N GLU A 140 -13.67 -2.44 0.93
CA GLU A 140 -12.31 -2.26 1.46
C GLU A 140 -11.58 -3.60 1.61
N LEU A 141 -12.23 -4.63 2.14
CA LEU A 141 -11.61 -5.96 2.31
C LEU A 141 -11.38 -6.70 0.98
N LEU A 142 -12.19 -6.42 -0.05
CA LEU A 142 -11.97 -6.93 -1.40
C LEU A 142 -10.78 -6.25 -2.05
N ASP A 143 -10.65 -4.93 -1.91
CA ASP A 143 -9.53 -4.15 -2.45
C ASP A 143 -8.21 -4.53 -1.78
N LEU A 144 -8.24 -4.84 -0.48
CA LEU A 144 -7.10 -5.35 0.27
C LEU A 144 -6.83 -6.85 0.05
N CYS A 145 -7.61 -7.52 -0.80
CA CYS A 145 -7.50 -8.96 -1.08
C CYS A 145 -7.58 -9.86 0.17
N VAL A 146 -8.25 -9.41 1.24
CA VAL A 146 -8.45 -10.18 2.48
C VAL A 146 -9.57 -11.20 2.31
N ILE A 147 -10.62 -10.81 1.60
CA ILE A 147 -11.77 -11.67 1.27
C ILE A 147 -11.90 -11.79 -0.24
N ARG A 148 -12.62 -12.83 -0.69
CA ARG A 148 -12.92 -13.03 -2.12
C ARG A 148 -14.37 -13.44 -2.32
N LYS A 149 -14.86 -13.19 -3.52
CA LYS A 149 -16.13 -13.75 -3.98
C LYS A 149 -15.94 -15.25 -4.25
N LEU A 150 -16.93 -16.04 -3.85
CA LEU A 150 -16.98 -17.47 -4.14
C LEU A 150 -17.57 -17.68 -5.54
N GLY A 151 -17.07 -18.68 -6.27
CA GLY A 151 -17.56 -19.00 -7.62
C GLY A 151 -18.89 -19.74 -7.58
N CYS A 152 -19.67 -19.68 -8.67
CA CYS A 152 -20.98 -20.36 -8.76
C CYS A 152 -20.94 -21.88 -8.50
N ASN A 153 -19.79 -22.51 -8.73
CA ASN A 153 -19.61 -23.95 -8.58
C ASN A 153 -18.91 -24.35 -7.27
N GLU A 154 -18.63 -23.38 -6.38
CA GLU A 154 -17.94 -23.63 -5.12
C GLU A 154 -18.95 -23.93 -4.01
N GLU A 155 -18.90 -25.14 -3.44
CA GLU A 155 -19.81 -25.52 -2.37
C GLU A 155 -19.41 -24.86 -1.03
N VAL A 156 -20.32 -24.07 -0.46
CA VAL A 156 -20.13 -23.47 0.86
C VAL A 156 -20.66 -24.38 1.95
N LYS A 157 -19.76 -24.98 2.73
CA LYS A 157 -20.14 -25.87 3.83
C LYS A 157 -20.49 -25.12 5.12
N ILE A 158 -19.95 -23.92 5.30
CA ILE A 158 -20.03 -23.12 6.53
C ILE A 158 -20.41 -21.69 6.17
N THR A 159 -21.44 -21.15 6.81
CA THR A 159 -21.82 -19.72 6.74
C THR A 159 -21.98 -19.15 8.14
N THR A 160 -21.32 -18.02 8.38
CA THR A 160 -21.39 -17.30 9.64
C THR A 160 -22.11 -15.98 9.40
N PRO A 161 -23.14 -15.63 10.18
CA PRO A 161 -23.79 -14.34 10.01
C PRO A 161 -22.83 -13.24 10.46
N VAL A 162 -22.92 -12.11 9.76
CA VAL A 162 -22.14 -10.92 10.02
C VAL A 162 -23.09 -9.82 10.48
N ILE A 163 -22.68 -9.07 11.50
CA ILE A 163 -23.44 -7.96 12.09
C ILE A 163 -22.58 -6.69 12.11
N VAL A 164 -23.23 -5.53 12.14
CA VAL A 164 -22.54 -4.24 12.31
C VAL A 164 -22.65 -3.76 13.74
N ALA A 165 -21.51 -3.57 14.40
CA ALA A 165 -21.42 -2.94 15.71
C ALA A 165 -21.04 -1.46 15.56
N TRP A 166 -21.74 -0.58 16.27
CA TRP A 166 -21.48 0.86 16.26
C TRP A 166 -20.83 1.29 17.57
N HIS A 167 -19.77 2.08 17.48
CA HIS A 167 -19.09 2.64 18.64
C HIS A 167 -18.49 4.01 18.29
N ASN A 168 -18.80 5.03 19.09
CA ASN A 168 -18.34 6.42 18.88
C ASN A 168 -18.58 6.92 17.44
N GLY A 169 -19.75 6.58 16.86
CA GLY A 169 -20.12 6.97 15.49
C GLY A 169 -19.44 6.15 14.37
N LYS A 170 -18.49 5.27 14.70
CA LYS A 170 -17.81 4.39 13.74
C LYS A 170 -18.48 3.01 13.70
N SER A 171 -18.62 2.45 12.49
CA SER A 171 -19.14 1.10 12.28
C SER A 171 -17.99 0.08 12.23
N ARG A 172 -18.27 -1.16 12.66
CA ARG A 172 -17.36 -2.30 12.56
C ARG A 172 -18.13 -3.53 12.11
N MET A 173 -17.58 -4.27 11.17
CA MET A 173 -18.10 -5.56 10.73
C MET A 173 -17.67 -6.66 11.70
N VAL A 174 -18.60 -7.47 12.20
CA VAL A 174 -18.33 -8.51 13.21
C VAL A 174 -18.97 -9.83 12.77
N GLY A 175 -18.17 -10.90 12.63
CA GLY A 175 -18.67 -12.25 12.36
C GLY A 175 -19.02 -13.02 13.63
N ASP A 176 -20.18 -13.67 13.67
CA ASP A 176 -20.60 -14.50 14.82
C ASP A 176 -20.04 -15.93 14.74
N PHE A 177 -18.77 -16.11 15.12
CA PHE A 177 -18.10 -17.41 15.09
C PHE A 177 -18.45 -18.33 16.27
N ARG A 178 -19.40 -17.99 17.14
CA ARG A 178 -19.71 -18.80 18.34
C ARG A 178 -20.07 -20.24 17.98
N ALA A 179 -20.85 -20.43 16.92
CA ALA A 179 -21.24 -21.76 16.45
C ALA A 179 -20.04 -22.56 15.96
N LEU A 180 -19.17 -21.91 15.18
CA LEU A 180 -17.96 -22.52 14.62
C LEU A 180 -17.00 -22.93 15.74
N ASN A 181 -16.81 -22.06 16.73
CA ASN A 181 -15.90 -22.28 17.85
C ASN A 181 -16.28 -23.51 18.69
N THR A 182 -17.57 -23.86 18.79
CA THR A 182 -18.02 -25.11 19.45
C THR A 182 -17.47 -26.36 18.75
N TYR A 183 -17.26 -26.28 17.44
CA TYR A 183 -16.78 -27.38 16.62
C TYR A 183 -15.27 -27.34 16.34
N THR A 184 -14.54 -26.36 16.84
CA THR A 184 -13.07 -26.29 16.64
C THR A 184 -12.34 -26.96 17.79
N SER A 185 -11.25 -27.68 17.50
CA SER A 185 -10.35 -28.15 18.54
C SER A 185 -9.60 -26.97 19.16
N PRO A 186 -9.55 -26.84 20.50
CA PRO A 186 -8.75 -25.80 21.14
C PRO A 186 -7.26 -26.03 20.89
N ASP A 187 -6.50 -24.95 20.84
CA ASP A 187 -5.04 -25.00 20.80
C ASP A 187 -4.50 -25.50 22.15
N ARG A 188 -3.42 -26.29 22.11
CA ARG A 188 -2.77 -26.87 23.30
C ARG A 188 -1.87 -25.87 24.01
N TYR A 189 -1.45 -24.81 23.34
CA TYR A 189 -0.52 -23.81 23.89
C TYR A 189 -1.11 -22.40 23.79
N PRO A 190 -2.05 -22.04 24.68
CA PRO A 190 -2.54 -20.67 24.75
C PRO A 190 -1.38 -19.72 25.08
N THR A 191 -1.47 -18.48 24.59
CA THR A 191 -0.52 -17.41 24.92
C THR A 191 -0.41 -17.25 26.44
N PRO A 192 0.81 -17.19 27.01
CA PRO A 192 1.05 -17.08 28.45
C PRO A 192 0.57 -15.74 29.04
#